data_AF-A0A3D0UX05-F1
#
_entry.id   AF-A0A3D0UX05-F1
#
_cell.length_a   1.000
_cell.length_b   1.000
_cell.length_c   1.000
_cell.angle_alpha   90.00
_cell.angle_beta   90.00
_cell.angle_gamma   90.00
#
_symmetry.space_group_name_H-M   'P 1'
#
loop_
_entity.id
_entity.type
_entity.pdbx_description
1 polymer ?
#
loop_
_entity_poly.entity_id
_entity_poly.type
_entity_poly.pdbx_seq_one_letter_code
_entity_poly.pdbx_strand_id
1 'polypeptide(L)'
;MKLVIDQNNLLSIDHPGIPQLKEYTYEVSGWKFSDWDKGMIVLHKKEFKVMNLKNLGDGMSVVYIKNTPNLAIDTDISSLRQAFGLFAGFDETTGQKKFFFPSARGNTEFVDPMSCDWQFSSFQEILSFLYGLTLLYGKLESKKGELLSVKIQIPLFGQYLSYQDKFDILLGQLHHQGFFIKKDVLETSNGVVYQMSSNDWELLEIFAKWHESIEKFEKITRKEFTEQMKDLLIAFMVSDHNVPEEGRQDVLEAIESGVVKLLIKG
;
A
#
# COMPACT_ATOMS: atom_id res chain seq x y z
N MET A 1 16.12 25.49 12.44
CA MET A 1 15.06 24.54 12.09
C MET A 1 15.25 24.25 10.62
N LYS A 2 15.10 23.00 10.21
CA LYS A 2 15.37 22.61 8.83
C LYS A 2 14.21 21.78 8.30
N LEU A 3 13.75 22.07 7.09
CA LEU A 3 12.79 21.23 6.39
C LEU A 3 13.53 20.03 5.81
N VAL A 4 13.03 18.82 6.06
CA VAL A 4 13.68 17.57 5.66
C VAL A 4 12.65 16.53 5.23
N ILE A 5 13.08 15.61 4.39
CA ILE A 5 12.46 14.30 4.25
C ILE A 5 13.18 13.39 5.24
N ASP A 6 12.45 12.87 6.21
CA ASP A 6 13.04 12.08 7.29
C ASP A 6 13.38 10.64 6.85
N GLN A 7 13.88 9.83 7.79
CA GLN A 7 14.20 8.42 7.57
C GLN A 7 12.98 7.54 7.22
N ASN A 8 11.77 8.02 7.51
CA ASN A 8 10.50 7.38 7.22
C ASN A 8 9.88 7.92 5.92
N ASN A 9 10.62 8.73 5.14
CA ASN A 9 10.17 9.45 3.94
C ASN A 9 9.03 10.44 4.19
N LEU A 10 8.87 10.94 5.42
CA LEU A 10 7.86 11.92 5.76
C LEU A 10 8.42 13.34 5.73
N LEU A 11 7.62 14.26 5.23
CA LEU A 11 7.93 15.69 5.22
C LEU A 11 7.88 16.25 6.64
N SER A 12 9.06 16.54 7.17
CA SER A 12 9.27 16.89 8.56
C SER A 12 10.04 18.20 8.69
N ILE A 13 9.92 18.83 9.86
CA ILE A 13 10.71 19.98 10.28
C ILE A 13 11.57 19.53 11.45
N ASP A 14 12.87 19.42 11.20
CA ASP A 14 13.86 19.21 12.24
C ASP A 14 13.96 20.46 13.10
N HIS A 15 13.64 20.27 14.39
CA HIS A 15 13.58 21.32 15.37
C HIS A 15 14.40 20.88 16.61
N PRO A 16 15.67 21.28 16.72
CA PRO A 16 16.56 20.82 17.81
C PRO A 16 16.08 21.22 19.21
N GLY A 17 15.18 22.20 19.31
CA GLY A 17 14.54 22.60 20.57
C GLY A 17 13.29 21.81 21.00
N ILE A 18 12.82 20.79 20.24
CA ILE A 18 11.69 19.97 20.69
C ILE A 18 12.21 18.91 21.69
N PRO A 19 11.70 18.87 22.94
CA PRO A 19 12.12 17.89 23.92
C PRO A 19 11.80 16.46 23.48
N GLN A 20 12.84 15.62 23.39
CA GLN A 20 12.75 14.22 23.00
C GLN A 20 12.39 13.38 24.23
N LEU A 21 11.15 13.53 24.74
CA LEU A 21 10.72 12.91 25.99
C LEU A 21 10.25 11.47 25.83
N LYS A 22 9.65 11.14 24.68
CA LYS A 22 9.22 9.80 24.33
C LYS A 22 9.06 9.65 22.82
N GLU A 23 9.14 8.41 22.37
CA GLU A 23 8.77 8.00 21.02
C GLU A 23 7.25 7.82 20.92
N TYR A 24 6.68 8.15 19.77
CA TYR A 24 5.26 8.04 19.45
C TYR A 24 5.08 7.09 18.28
N THR A 25 4.20 6.11 18.45
CA THR A 25 3.83 5.16 17.38
C THR A 25 2.51 5.58 16.76
N TYR A 26 2.47 5.65 15.43
CA TYR A 26 1.30 5.97 14.64
C TYR A 26 1.02 4.89 13.61
N GLU A 27 -0.26 4.74 13.26
CA GLU A 27 -0.70 3.95 12.12
C GLU A 27 -1.40 4.87 11.13
N VAL A 28 -0.87 4.96 9.91
CA VAL A 28 -1.42 5.79 8.82
C VAL A 28 -1.55 4.94 7.57
N SER A 29 -2.73 4.93 6.95
CA SER A 29 -3.03 4.11 5.77
C SER A 29 -2.60 2.62 5.89
N GLY A 30 -2.57 2.06 7.11
CA GLY A 30 -2.17 0.68 7.38
C GLY A 30 -0.67 0.46 7.64
N TRP A 31 0.15 1.48 7.43
CA TRP A 31 1.58 1.45 7.78
C TRP A 31 1.80 2.02 9.18
N LYS A 32 2.60 1.30 9.96
CA LYS A 32 3.01 1.69 11.31
C LYS A 32 4.41 2.25 11.29
N PHE A 33 4.59 3.40 11.92
CA PHE A 33 5.91 3.97 12.16
C PHE A 33 5.98 4.52 13.58
N SER A 34 7.19 4.55 14.11
CA SER A 34 7.50 5.17 15.39
C SER A 34 8.53 6.26 15.15
N ASP A 35 8.35 7.39 15.83
CA ASP A 35 9.28 8.50 15.76
C ASP A 35 9.18 9.39 16.99
N TRP A 36 10.19 10.21 17.20
CA TRP A 36 10.16 11.20 18.26
C TRP A 36 9.37 12.45 17.86
N ASP A 37 8.94 13.24 18.86
CA ASP A 37 8.20 14.47 18.58
C ASP A 37 9.04 15.43 17.72
N LYS A 38 8.44 15.90 16.63
CA LYS A 38 9.06 16.79 15.65
C LYS A 38 7.99 17.60 14.93
N GLY A 39 8.40 18.66 14.23
CA GLY A 39 7.47 19.39 13.37
C GLY A 39 7.13 18.57 12.13
N MET A 40 5.89 18.65 11.67
CA MET A 40 5.36 17.93 10.51
C MET A 40 4.53 18.91 9.68
N ILE A 41 4.60 18.77 8.35
CA ILE A 41 3.58 19.35 7.47
C ILE A 41 2.51 18.29 7.25
N VAL A 42 1.28 18.60 7.65
CA VAL A 42 0.14 17.69 7.52
C VAL A 42 -0.96 18.33 6.70
N LEU A 43 -1.75 17.49 6.03
CA LEU A 43 -3.00 17.90 5.39
C LEU A 43 -4.16 17.61 6.34
N HIS A 44 -4.97 18.62 6.63
CA HIS A 44 -6.20 18.45 7.40
C HIS A 44 -7.31 19.31 6.80
N LYS A 45 -8.45 18.69 6.46
CA LYS A 45 -9.58 19.37 5.79
C LYS A 45 -9.19 20.12 4.51
N LYS A 46 -8.28 19.53 3.70
CA LYS A 46 -7.74 20.10 2.46
C LYS A 46 -6.86 21.35 2.64
N GLU A 47 -6.37 21.61 3.86
CA GLU A 47 -5.43 22.67 4.16
C GLU A 47 -4.14 22.09 4.75
N PHE A 48 -2.99 22.60 4.30
CA PHE A 48 -1.70 22.25 4.90
C PHE A 48 -1.45 23.06 6.17
N LYS A 49 -0.88 22.43 7.19
CA LYS A 49 -0.56 23.04 8.48
C LYS A 49 0.76 22.49 9.00
N VAL A 50 1.52 23.34 9.67
CA VAL A 50 2.68 22.93 10.48
C VAL A 50 2.19 22.57 11.88
N MET A 51 2.55 21.39 12.36
CA MET A 51 2.24 20.98 13.73
C MET A 51 3.23 19.94 14.26
N ASN A 52 3.24 19.74 15.57
CA ASN A 52 4.02 18.66 16.17
C ASN A 52 3.41 17.29 15.89
N LEU A 53 4.27 16.29 15.69
CA LEU A 53 3.89 14.89 15.49
C LEU A 53 2.97 14.39 16.60
N LYS A 54 3.25 14.73 17.87
CA LYS A 54 2.40 14.33 19.01
C LYS A 54 0.93 14.75 18.89
N ASN A 55 0.65 15.77 18.08
CA ASN A 55 -0.68 16.31 17.86
C ASN A 55 -1.40 15.69 16.65
N LEU A 56 -0.78 14.71 15.96
CA LEU A 56 -1.37 14.03 14.80
C LEU A 56 -2.67 13.29 15.21
N GLY A 57 -3.80 13.86 14.79
CA GLY A 57 -5.15 13.37 15.10
C GLY A 57 -5.79 12.58 13.95
N ASP A 58 -6.92 11.97 14.24
CA ASP A 58 -7.68 11.19 13.26
C ASP A 58 -8.16 12.10 12.11
N GLY A 59 -8.13 11.57 10.89
CA GLY A 59 -8.50 12.34 9.69
C GLY A 59 -7.45 13.34 9.20
N MET A 60 -6.29 13.42 9.87
CA MET A 60 -5.12 14.14 9.36
C MET A 60 -4.27 13.22 8.50
N SER A 61 -3.69 13.77 7.43
CA SER A 61 -2.75 13.05 6.58
C SER A 61 -1.34 13.58 6.73
N VAL A 62 -0.38 12.68 6.94
CA VAL A 62 1.05 13.00 6.79
C VAL A 62 1.43 12.99 5.32
N VAL A 63 2.40 13.82 4.96
CA VAL A 63 2.94 13.88 3.60
C VAL A 63 4.13 12.92 3.51
N TYR A 64 3.98 11.88 2.69
CA TYR A 64 5.02 10.90 2.36
C TYR A 64 5.57 11.20 0.97
N ILE A 65 6.90 11.17 0.81
CA ILE A 65 7.57 11.45 -0.46
C ILE A 65 8.38 10.22 -0.87
N LYS A 66 7.90 9.51 -1.90
CA LYS A 66 8.62 8.39 -2.49
C LYS A 66 9.62 8.94 -3.51
N ASN A 67 10.91 8.78 -3.20
CA ASN A 67 12.02 9.21 -4.08
C ASN A 67 12.33 8.24 -5.22
N THR A 68 11.50 7.21 -5.43
CA THR A 68 11.62 6.27 -6.54
C THR A 68 10.67 6.69 -7.65
N PRO A 69 11.14 6.81 -8.91
CA PRO A 69 10.25 7.17 -10.02
C PRO A 69 9.12 6.15 -10.17
N ASN A 70 8.00 6.60 -10.75
CA ASN A 70 6.91 5.71 -11.17
C ASN A 70 7.47 4.60 -12.06
N LEU A 71 7.51 3.38 -11.53
CA LEU A 71 8.02 2.24 -12.26
C LEU A 71 6.88 1.68 -13.13
N ALA A 72 7.12 1.57 -14.43
CA ALA A 72 6.32 0.70 -15.27
C ALA A 72 6.62 -0.74 -14.86
N ILE A 73 5.78 -1.30 -13.98
CA ILE A 73 5.95 -2.66 -13.46
C ILE A 73 5.07 -3.58 -14.29
N ASP A 74 5.68 -4.60 -14.89
CA ASP A 74 4.95 -5.66 -15.59
C ASP A 74 4.68 -6.83 -14.64
N THR A 75 3.68 -7.64 -14.95
CA THR A 75 3.30 -8.78 -14.11
C THR A 75 4.36 -9.88 -14.21
N ASP A 76 4.83 -10.38 -13.07
CA ASP A 76 5.57 -11.63 -13.01
C ASP A 76 4.61 -12.82 -12.92
N ILE A 77 4.51 -13.59 -14.00
CA ILE A 77 3.56 -14.70 -14.11
C ILE A 77 3.84 -15.79 -13.08
N SER A 78 5.12 -16.04 -12.76
CA SER A 78 5.52 -17.07 -11.80
C SER A 78 5.01 -16.75 -10.39
N SER A 79 5.20 -15.52 -9.93
CA SER A 79 4.75 -15.05 -8.62
C SER A 79 3.24 -14.91 -8.55
N LEU A 80 2.60 -14.47 -9.63
CA LEU A 80 1.14 -14.50 -9.77
C LEU A 80 0.63 -15.94 -9.60
N ARG A 81 1.29 -16.93 -10.21
CA ARG A 81 0.90 -18.33 -10.09
C ARG A 81 1.04 -18.90 -8.68
N GLN A 82 1.97 -18.40 -7.87
CA GLN A 82 2.08 -18.82 -6.47
C GLN A 82 0.84 -18.46 -5.63
N ALA A 83 0.06 -17.44 -6.01
CA ALA A 83 -1.21 -17.11 -5.37
C ALA A 83 -2.25 -18.22 -5.54
N PHE A 84 -2.28 -18.89 -6.70
CA PHE A 84 -3.11 -20.07 -6.94
C PHE A 84 -2.70 -21.27 -6.09
N GLY A 85 -1.45 -21.27 -5.61
CA GLY A 85 -0.94 -22.26 -4.67
C GLY A 85 -1.67 -22.27 -3.31
N LEU A 86 -2.33 -21.19 -2.90
CA LEU A 86 -2.94 -21.13 -1.56
C LEU A 86 -4.03 -22.17 -1.32
N PHE A 87 -4.67 -22.70 -2.36
CA PHE A 87 -5.67 -23.75 -2.22
C PHE A 87 -5.39 -24.90 -3.17
N ALA A 88 -4.79 -25.93 -2.59
CA ALA A 88 -4.67 -27.22 -3.23
C ALA A 88 -5.92 -28.04 -2.95
N GLY A 89 -6.54 -28.54 -4.01
CA GLY A 89 -7.41 -29.71 -3.95
C GLY A 89 -6.57 -30.99 -3.90
N PHE A 90 -7.16 -32.05 -3.38
CA PHE A 90 -6.62 -33.40 -3.48
C PHE A 90 -7.45 -34.16 -4.50
N ASP A 91 -6.80 -34.71 -5.52
CA ASP A 91 -7.46 -35.67 -6.39
C ASP A 91 -7.49 -37.02 -5.68
N GLU A 92 -8.65 -37.38 -5.12
CA GLU A 92 -8.86 -38.63 -4.39
C GLU A 92 -8.63 -39.87 -5.26
N THR A 93 -8.72 -39.75 -6.59
CA THR A 93 -8.56 -40.87 -7.52
C THR A 93 -7.09 -41.14 -7.82
N THR A 94 -6.28 -40.08 -7.99
CA THR A 94 -4.86 -40.21 -8.35
C THR A 94 -3.91 -40.04 -7.16
N GLY A 95 -4.42 -39.57 -6.02
CA GLY A 95 -3.62 -39.24 -4.84
C GLY A 95 -2.75 -37.99 -5.02
N GLN A 96 -2.95 -37.24 -6.09
CA GLN A 96 -2.13 -36.07 -6.41
C GLN A 96 -2.74 -34.78 -5.86
N LYS A 97 -1.88 -33.92 -5.33
CA LYS A 97 -2.23 -32.56 -4.92
C LYS A 97 -2.34 -31.69 -6.18
N LYS A 98 -3.53 -31.15 -6.45
CA LYS A 98 -3.82 -30.28 -7.60
C LYS A 98 -4.20 -28.88 -7.11
N PHE A 99 -3.92 -27.83 -7.87
CA PHE A 99 -4.26 -26.46 -7.48
C PHE A 99 -5.33 -25.90 -8.42
N PHE A 100 -6.25 -25.11 -7.88
CA PHE A 100 -7.46 -24.68 -8.58
C PHE A 100 -7.28 -23.30 -9.23
N PHE A 101 -7.75 -23.16 -10.47
CA PHE A 101 -7.88 -21.86 -11.16
C PHE A 101 -9.38 -21.53 -11.32
N PRO A 102 -9.93 -20.53 -10.62
CA PRO A 102 -11.38 -20.30 -10.54
C PRO A 102 -12.05 -19.83 -11.84
N SER A 103 -11.29 -19.47 -12.87
CA SER A 103 -11.83 -19.13 -14.19
C SER A 103 -12.08 -20.34 -15.09
N ALA A 104 -11.69 -21.55 -14.68
CA ALA A 104 -11.93 -22.78 -15.43
C ALA A 104 -13.41 -23.22 -15.32
N ARG A 105 -14.32 -22.50 -15.97
CA ARG A 105 -15.67 -22.99 -16.26
C ARG A 105 -15.60 -23.94 -17.47
N GLY A 106 -15.36 -25.22 -17.22
CA GLY A 106 -15.21 -26.26 -18.26
C GLY A 106 -14.19 -27.31 -17.82
N ASN A 107 -14.03 -28.38 -18.63
CA ASN A 107 -13.06 -29.46 -18.39
C ASN A 107 -11.74 -28.88 -17.86
N THR A 108 -11.49 -29.11 -16.57
CA THR A 108 -10.48 -28.42 -15.77
C THR A 108 -9.08 -28.75 -16.27
N GLU A 109 -8.47 -27.82 -16.98
CA GLU A 109 -7.02 -27.76 -17.07
C GLU A 109 -6.49 -27.40 -15.68
N PHE A 110 -6.17 -28.43 -14.90
CA PHE A 110 -5.42 -28.27 -13.67
C PHE A 110 -4.06 -27.68 -14.02
N VAL A 111 -3.70 -26.56 -13.39
CA VAL A 111 -2.39 -25.96 -13.56
C VAL A 111 -1.40 -26.73 -12.69
N ASP A 112 -0.25 -27.08 -13.26
CA ASP A 112 0.80 -27.76 -12.52
C ASP A 112 1.19 -26.97 -11.27
N PRO A 113 1.38 -27.66 -10.14
CA PRO A 113 1.59 -27.07 -8.84
C PRO A 113 2.84 -26.17 -8.83
N MET A 114 2.70 -24.91 -8.41
CA MET A 114 3.84 -24.16 -7.87
C MET A 114 3.79 -24.23 -6.36
N SER A 115 4.91 -24.59 -5.74
CA SER A 115 5.05 -24.62 -4.28
C SER A 115 4.79 -23.24 -3.68
N CYS A 116 4.08 -23.18 -2.54
CA CYS A 116 3.90 -21.96 -1.75
C CYS A 116 5.15 -21.61 -0.93
N ASP A 117 6.30 -21.56 -1.60
CA ASP A 117 7.53 -21.05 -1.03
C ASP A 117 7.63 -19.57 -1.38
N TRP A 118 6.91 -18.74 -0.62
CA TRP A 118 6.82 -17.29 -0.84
C TRP A 118 8.14 -16.59 -0.53
N GLN A 119 9.13 -16.84 -1.36
CA GLN A 119 10.43 -16.21 -1.35
C GLN A 119 10.48 -15.30 -2.57
N PHE A 120 10.10 -14.04 -2.35
CA PHE A 120 10.14 -13.03 -3.38
C PHE A 120 11.42 -12.22 -3.27
N SER A 121 12.12 -12.08 -4.39
CA SER A 121 13.38 -11.34 -4.52
C SER A 121 13.16 -9.85 -4.83
N SER A 122 11.95 -9.48 -5.24
CA SER A 122 11.59 -8.11 -5.63
C SER A 122 10.16 -7.74 -5.23
N PHE A 123 9.87 -6.45 -5.10
CA PHE A 123 8.51 -5.98 -4.87
C PHE A 123 7.57 -6.24 -6.05
N GLN A 124 8.10 -6.32 -7.29
CA GLN A 124 7.32 -6.69 -8.48
C GLN A 124 6.69 -8.07 -8.32
N GLU A 125 7.47 -9.03 -7.81
CA GLU A 125 6.99 -10.38 -7.53
C GLU A 125 5.89 -10.36 -6.45
N ILE A 126 6.08 -9.60 -5.37
CA ILE A 126 5.08 -9.45 -4.30
C ILE A 126 3.78 -8.82 -4.86
N LEU A 127 3.88 -7.77 -5.67
CA LEU A 127 2.72 -7.13 -6.30
C LEU A 127 2.00 -8.10 -7.24
N SER A 128 2.74 -8.89 -8.01
CA SER A 128 2.17 -9.89 -8.93
C SER A 128 1.45 -11.00 -8.16
N PHE A 129 2.02 -11.44 -7.04
CA PHE A 129 1.38 -12.36 -6.11
C PHE A 129 0.09 -11.78 -5.51
N LEU A 130 0.12 -10.54 -5.01
CA LEU A 130 -1.08 -9.85 -4.50
C LEU A 130 -2.16 -9.65 -5.57
N TYR A 131 -1.76 -9.38 -6.81
CA TYR A 131 -2.71 -9.31 -7.92
C TYR A 131 -3.33 -10.67 -8.20
N GLY A 132 -2.55 -11.75 -8.19
CA GLY A 132 -3.07 -13.12 -8.24
C GLY A 132 -4.09 -13.40 -7.13
N LEU A 133 -3.81 -12.96 -5.89
CA LEU A 133 -4.77 -13.05 -4.79
C LEU A 133 -6.02 -12.20 -5.02
N THR A 134 -5.88 -11.05 -5.65
CA THR A 134 -7.02 -10.19 -6.02
C THR A 134 -7.95 -10.89 -6.99
N LEU A 135 -7.40 -11.59 -8.00
CA LEU A 135 -8.19 -12.36 -8.96
C LEU A 135 -8.94 -13.54 -8.30
N LEU A 136 -8.41 -14.07 -7.20
CA LEU A 136 -8.96 -15.25 -6.51
C LEU A 136 -9.95 -14.92 -5.40
N TYR A 137 -9.54 -14.02 -4.51
CA TYR A 137 -10.17 -13.73 -3.23
C TYR A 137 -10.56 -12.27 -3.08
N GLY A 138 -10.31 -11.48 -4.12
CA GLY A 138 -10.49 -10.06 -4.07
C GLY A 138 -11.47 -9.54 -5.09
N LYS A 139 -11.56 -8.22 -5.06
CA LYS A 139 -12.36 -7.42 -5.96
C LYS A 139 -11.69 -6.07 -6.14
N LEU A 140 -11.61 -5.65 -7.39
CA LEU A 140 -11.39 -4.26 -7.75
C LEU A 140 -12.74 -3.54 -7.62
N GLU A 141 -12.85 -2.64 -6.64
CA GLU A 141 -14.07 -1.91 -6.36
C GLU A 141 -14.12 -0.68 -7.26
N SER A 142 -15.05 -0.67 -8.22
CA SER A 142 -15.21 0.43 -9.17
C SER A 142 -16.60 1.04 -9.12
N LYS A 143 -16.71 2.30 -9.55
CA LYS A 143 -17.98 3.01 -9.72
C LYS A 143 -17.89 3.94 -10.92
N LYS A 144 -18.77 3.76 -11.91
CA LYS A 144 -18.83 4.60 -13.13
C LYS A 144 -17.46 4.72 -13.84
N GLY A 145 -16.75 3.60 -13.98
CA GLY A 145 -15.42 3.57 -14.64
C GLY A 145 -14.26 4.07 -13.77
N GLU A 146 -14.51 4.57 -12.55
CA GLU A 146 -13.46 4.93 -11.60
C GLU A 146 -13.12 3.73 -10.69
N LEU A 147 -11.84 3.35 -10.63
CA LEU A 147 -11.33 2.37 -9.68
C LEU A 147 -11.08 3.03 -8.32
N LEU A 148 -11.81 2.60 -7.30
CA LEU A 148 -11.82 3.20 -5.96
C LEU A 148 -10.88 2.50 -4.98
N SER A 149 -10.82 1.18 -5.05
CA SER A 149 -10.08 0.38 -4.08
C SER A 149 -9.85 -1.04 -4.60
N VAL A 150 -8.88 -1.71 -3.99
CA VAL A 150 -8.76 -3.16 -4.05
C VAL A 150 -9.04 -3.72 -2.66
N LYS A 151 -9.80 -4.81 -2.60
CA LYS A 151 -10.08 -5.55 -1.37
C LYS A 151 -9.86 -7.03 -1.62
N ILE A 152 -9.13 -7.70 -0.73
CA ILE A 152 -8.82 -9.14 -0.79
C ILE A 152 -9.25 -9.76 0.54
N GLN A 153 -10.01 -10.85 0.52
CA GLN A 153 -10.48 -11.54 1.72
C GLN A 153 -10.09 -13.01 1.67
N ILE A 154 -8.97 -13.35 2.33
CA ILE A 154 -8.40 -14.70 2.29
C ILE A 154 -8.87 -15.47 3.53
N PRO A 155 -9.71 -16.52 3.37
CA PRO A 155 -10.05 -17.39 4.48
C PRO A 155 -8.83 -18.23 4.89
N LEU A 156 -8.46 -18.17 6.16
CA LEU A 156 -7.37 -18.93 6.75
C LEU A 156 -7.92 -19.91 7.79
N PHE A 157 -7.67 -21.20 7.58
CA PHE A 157 -8.09 -22.28 8.46
C PHE A 157 -7.03 -23.39 8.54
N GLY A 158 -7.00 -24.11 9.66
CA GLY A 158 -6.06 -25.21 9.88
C GLY A 158 -4.60 -24.80 9.64
N GLN A 159 -3.91 -25.54 8.78
CA GLN A 159 -2.51 -25.27 8.41
C GLN A 159 -2.29 -23.90 7.73
N TYR A 160 -3.34 -23.26 7.20
CA TYR A 160 -3.20 -21.97 6.52
C TYR A 160 -3.09 -20.79 7.48
N LEU A 161 -3.34 -20.98 8.78
CA LEU A 161 -3.15 -19.92 9.80
C LEU A 161 -1.70 -19.43 9.86
N SER A 162 -0.71 -20.28 9.56
CA SER A 162 0.70 -19.88 9.55
C SER A 162 1.07 -18.90 8.43
N TYR A 163 0.17 -18.66 7.46
CA TYR A 163 0.42 -17.68 6.40
C TYR A 163 0.20 -16.23 6.84
N GLN A 164 -0.40 -15.98 8.01
CA GLN A 164 -0.59 -14.62 8.53
C GLN A 164 0.74 -13.87 8.66
N ASP A 165 1.72 -14.47 9.34
CA ASP A 165 3.05 -13.87 9.52
C ASP A 165 3.75 -13.63 8.19
N LYS A 166 3.56 -14.54 7.22
CA LYS A 166 4.10 -14.37 5.87
C LYS A 166 3.45 -13.19 5.16
N PHE A 167 2.13 -13.03 5.23
CA PHE A 167 1.48 -11.84 4.67
C PHE A 167 1.95 -10.56 5.34
N ASP A 168 2.12 -10.55 6.66
CA ASP A 168 2.63 -9.40 7.40
C ASP A 168 4.02 -8.98 6.93
N ILE A 169 4.91 -9.95 6.69
CA ILE A 169 6.24 -9.69 6.12
C ILE A 169 6.13 -9.06 4.73
N LEU A 170 5.29 -9.61 3.85
CA LEU A 170 5.11 -9.09 2.50
C LEU A 170 4.53 -7.67 2.49
N LEU A 171 3.54 -7.40 3.34
CA LEU A 171 2.97 -6.06 3.49
C LEU A 171 4.01 -5.08 4.03
N GLY A 172 4.81 -5.50 5.01
CA GLY A 172 5.94 -4.71 5.50
C GLY A 172 6.90 -4.33 4.38
N GLN A 173 7.30 -5.29 3.54
CA GLN A 173 8.18 -5.03 2.39
C GLN A 173 7.56 -4.03 1.41
N LEU A 174 6.26 -4.13 1.12
CA LEU A 174 5.55 -3.19 0.24
C LEU A 174 5.46 -1.79 0.85
N HIS A 175 5.18 -1.67 2.14
CA HIS A 175 5.15 -0.37 2.83
C HIS A 175 6.52 0.33 2.75
N HIS A 176 7.64 -0.40 2.88
CA HIS A 176 8.98 0.16 2.69
C HIS A 176 9.23 0.66 1.26
N GLN A 177 8.55 0.09 0.27
CA GLN A 177 8.59 0.56 -1.12
C GLN A 177 7.53 1.65 -1.42
N GLY A 178 6.81 2.10 -0.39
CA GLY A 178 5.79 3.13 -0.49
C GLY A 178 4.46 2.67 -1.07
N PHE A 179 4.15 1.36 -1.08
CA PHE A 179 2.83 0.84 -1.44
C PHE A 179 2.03 0.53 -0.19
N PHE A 180 0.99 1.30 0.10
CA PHE A 180 0.29 1.24 1.37
C PHE A 180 -0.96 0.36 1.30
N ILE A 181 -0.97 -0.70 2.11
CA ILE A 181 -2.06 -1.68 2.19
C ILE A 181 -2.45 -1.83 3.66
N LYS A 182 -3.74 -1.64 3.95
CA LYS A 182 -4.34 -1.91 5.25
C LYS A 182 -4.59 -3.40 5.39
N LYS A 183 -4.38 -3.92 6.59
CA LYS A 183 -4.75 -5.28 6.97
C LYS A 183 -5.76 -5.28 8.10
N ASP A 184 -6.69 -6.23 8.05
CA ASP A 184 -7.58 -6.58 9.16
C ASP A 184 -7.61 -8.10 9.30
N VAL A 185 -7.72 -8.59 10.53
CA VAL A 185 -7.94 -10.01 10.82
C VAL A 185 -9.32 -10.14 11.44
N LEU A 186 -10.23 -10.78 10.72
CA LEU A 186 -11.62 -10.94 11.12
C LEU A 186 -11.84 -12.35 11.65
N GLU A 187 -12.25 -12.48 12.90
CA GLU A 187 -12.70 -13.76 13.46
C GLU A 187 -14.15 -14.02 13.02
N THR A 188 -14.38 -15.17 12.38
CA THR A 188 -15.71 -15.61 11.94
C THR A 188 -16.05 -16.95 12.58
N SER A 189 -17.32 -17.34 12.53
CA SER A 189 -17.75 -18.67 13.03
C SER A 189 -17.06 -19.84 12.32
N ASN A 190 -16.50 -19.61 11.13
CA ASN A 190 -15.91 -20.64 10.26
C ASN A 190 -14.38 -20.56 10.21
N GLY A 191 -13.74 -19.71 11.01
CA GLY A 191 -12.30 -19.50 11.02
C GLY A 191 -11.90 -18.03 10.91
N VAL A 192 -10.66 -17.78 10.51
CA VAL A 192 -10.10 -16.43 10.44
C VAL A 192 -10.09 -15.94 9.00
N VAL A 193 -10.47 -14.69 8.74
CA VAL A 193 -10.33 -14.06 7.42
C VAL A 193 -9.24 -13.00 7.52
N TYR A 194 -8.18 -13.18 6.73
CA TYR A 194 -7.15 -12.18 6.54
C TYR A 194 -7.58 -11.24 5.41
N GLN A 195 -7.91 -10.01 5.77
CA GLN A 195 -8.40 -9.00 4.84
C GLN A 195 -7.29 -8.00 4.53
N MET A 196 -7.07 -7.75 3.25
CA MET A 196 -6.22 -6.68 2.76
C MET A 196 -7.06 -5.68 1.99
N SER A 197 -6.82 -4.39 2.20
CA SER A 197 -7.47 -3.34 1.42
C SER A 197 -6.53 -2.17 1.14
N SER A 198 -6.66 -1.57 -0.04
CA SER A 198 -5.88 -0.39 -0.40
C SER A 198 -6.66 0.55 -1.32
N ASN A 199 -6.40 1.84 -1.13
CA ASN A 199 -6.78 2.94 -2.02
C ASN A 199 -5.56 3.77 -2.41
N ASP A 200 -4.37 3.17 -2.32
CA ASP A 200 -3.14 3.74 -2.82
C ASP A 200 -3.23 3.81 -4.35
N TRP A 201 -3.28 5.02 -4.89
CA TRP A 201 -3.54 5.24 -6.31
C TRP A 201 -2.45 4.63 -7.20
N GLU A 202 -1.20 4.54 -6.74
CA GLU A 202 -0.10 3.96 -7.52
C GLU A 202 -0.28 2.44 -7.65
N LEU A 203 -0.67 1.78 -6.55
CA LEU A 203 -1.03 0.36 -6.57
C LEU A 203 -2.23 0.09 -7.50
N LEU A 204 -3.27 0.92 -7.38
CA LEU A 204 -4.47 0.79 -8.21
C LEU A 204 -4.18 1.00 -9.69
N GLU A 205 -3.28 1.92 -10.04
CA GLU A 205 -2.86 2.15 -11.43
C GLU A 205 -2.13 0.93 -12.01
N ILE A 206 -1.22 0.32 -11.25
CA ILE A 206 -0.55 -0.93 -11.66
C ILE A 206 -1.57 -2.03 -11.87
N PHE A 207 -2.49 -2.23 -10.92
CA PHE A 207 -3.51 -3.28 -11.02
C PHE A 207 -4.48 -3.02 -12.17
N ALA A 208 -4.88 -1.76 -12.41
CA ALA A 208 -5.71 -1.40 -13.55
C ALA A 208 -5.03 -1.73 -14.89
N LYS A 209 -3.72 -1.44 -15.03
CA LYS A 209 -2.94 -1.80 -16.22
C LYS A 209 -2.96 -3.31 -16.44
N TRP A 210 -2.72 -4.10 -15.40
CA TRP A 210 -2.72 -5.57 -15.51
C TRP A 210 -4.12 -6.16 -15.73
N HIS A 211 -5.17 -5.44 -15.34
CA HIS A 211 -6.56 -5.86 -15.45
C HIS A 211 -7.24 -5.41 -16.75
N GLU A 212 -6.61 -4.57 -17.56
CA GLU A 212 -7.22 -3.93 -18.73
C GLU A 212 -7.81 -4.92 -19.75
N SER A 213 -7.25 -6.13 -19.85
CA SER A 213 -7.77 -7.20 -20.71
C SER A 213 -9.11 -7.81 -20.24
N ILE A 214 -9.48 -7.60 -18.97
CA ILE A 214 -10.70 -8.09 -18.33
C ILE A 214 -11.70 -6.96 -18.18
N GLU A 215 -11.29 -5.85 -17.56
CA GLU A 215 -12.09 -4.65 -17.37
C GLU A 215 -11.18 -3.42 -17.45
N LYS A 216 -11.62 -2.42 -18.22
CA LYS A 216 -10.91 -1.14 -18.35
C LYS A 216 -11.48 -0.11 -17.39
N PHE A 217 -10.61 0.48 -16.58
CA PHE A 217 -10.94 1.62 -15.74
C PHE A 217 -10.53 2.92 -16.43
N GLU A 218 -11.43 3.89 -16.47
CA GLU A 218 -11.19 5.20 -17.08
C GLU A 218 -10.41 6.13 -16.13
N LYS A 219 -10.60 5.94 -14.82
CA LYS A 219 -10.04 6.79 -13.77
C LYS A 219 -9.56 5.96 -12.58
N ILE A 220 -8.53 6.46 -11.91
CA ILE A 220 -8.04 5.93 -10.63
C ILE A 220 -8.37 6.95 -9.55
N THR A 221 -9.02 6.50 -8.48
CA THR A 221 -9.40 7.40 -7.40
C THR A 221 -8.17 8.02 -6.73
N ARG A 222 -8.36 9.20 -6.13
CA ARG A 222 -7.35 9.98 -5.40
C ARG A 222 -6.12 10.43 -6.19
N LYS A 223 -5.90 9.95 -7.42
CA LYS A 223 -4.77 10.38 -8.25
C LYS A 223 -4.81 11.90 -8.53
N GLU A 224 -5.87 12.35 -9.21
CA GLU A 224 -6.08 13.78 -9.51
C GLU A 224 -6.09 14.64 -8.24
N PHE A 225 -6.70 14.15 -7.15
CA PHE A 225 -6.70 14.85 -5.86
C PHE A 225 -5.29 15.00 -5.29
N THR A 226 -4.47 13.95 -5.35
CA THR A 226 -3.11 13.98 -4.81
C THR A 226 -2.21 14.90 -5.64
N GLU A 227 -2.39 14.93 -6.96
CA GLU A 227 -1.73 15.88 -7.86
C GLU A 227 -2.11 17.32 -7.50
N GLN A 228 -3.39 17.62 -7.30
CA GLN A 228 -3.84 18.95 -6.84
C GLN A 228 -3.27 19.33 -5.47
N MET A 229 -3.23 18.37 -4.53
CA MET A 229 -2.65 18.64 -3.20
C MET A 229 -1.14 18.81 -3.26
N LYS A 230 -0.43 18.19 -4.20
CA LYS A 230 1.01 18.42 -4.43
C LYS A 230 1.26 19.88 -4.83
N ASP A 231 0.45 20.44 -5.73
CA ASP A 231 0.58 21.85 -6.11
C ASP A 231 0.33 22.80 -4.94
N LEU A 232 -0.72 22.52 -4.14
CA LEU A 232 -1.02 23.30 -2.94
C LEU A 232 0.06 23.17 -1.85
N LEU A 233 0.71 22.00 -1.75
CA LEU A 233 1.81 21.78 -0.82
C LEU A 233 3.00 22.66 -1.19
N ILE A 234 3.36 22.70 -2.48
CA ILE A 234 4.46 23.54 -2.99
C ILE A 234 4.15 25.02 -2.68
N ALA A 235 2.93 25.47 -2.98
CA ALA A 235 2.51 26.85 -2.69
C ALA A 235 2.56 27.17 -1.18
N PHE A 236 2.10 26.25 -0.34
CA PHE A 236 2.15 26.37 1.12
C PHE A 236 3.59 26.49 1.63
N MET A 237 4.50 25.65 1.14
CA MET A 237 5.91 25.67 1.54
C MET A 237 6.64 26.97 1.18
N VAL A 238 6.23 27.64 0.11
CA VAL A 238 6.82 28.92 -0.30
C VAL A 238 6.23 30.11 0.48
N SER A 239 4.95 30.02 0.86
CA SER A 239 4.21 31.17 1.42
C SER A 239 4.10 31.21 2.95
N ASP A 240 4.16 30.07 3.64
CA ASP A 240 4.00 30.01 5.10
C ASP A 240 5.33 30.29 5.84
N HIS A 241 5.29 31.27 6.76
CA HIS A 241 6.46 31.70 7.54
C HIS A 241 6.91 30.68 8.60
N ASN A 242 6.07 29.69 8.93
CA ASN A 242 6.40 28.62 9.86
C ASN A 242 7.15 27.46 9.17
N VAL A 243 7.21 27.45 7.84
CA VAL A 243 8.01 26.49 7.08
C VAL A 243 9.44 27.02 6.99
N PRO A 244 10.46 26.29 7.48
CA PRO A 244 11.84 26.74 7.40
C PRO A 244 12.31 26.99 5.96
N GLU A 245 13.19 27.98 5.78
CA GLU A 245 13.89 28.20 4.51
C GLU A 245 15.00 27.16 4.30
N GLU A 246 15.69 26.79 5.38
CA GLU A 246 16.77 25.80 5.33
C GLU A 246 16.22 24.43 4.91
N GLY A 247 16.81 23.82 3.88
CA GLY A 247 16.40 22.52 3.32
C GLY A 247 15.17 22.59 2.39
N ARG A 248 14.53 23.75 2.23
CA ARG A 248 13.32 23.89 1.41
C ARG A 248 13.54 23.53 -0.05
N GLN A 249 14.66 23.97 -0.63
CA GLN A 249 14.98 23.73 -2.04
C GLN A 249 15.12 22.22 -2.32
N ASP A 250 15.91 21.50 -1.51
CA ASP A 250 16.11 20.06 -1.65
C ASP A 250 14.78 19.29 -1.56
N VAL A 251 13.90 19.70 -0.65
CA VAL A 251 12.57 19.09 -0.49
C VAL A 251 11.65 19.42 -1.65
N LEU A 252 11.67 20.65 -2.18
CA LEU A 252 10.90 21.01 -3.37
C LEU A 252 11.32 20.16 -4.58
N GLU A 253 12.62 20.00 -4.81
CA GLU A 253 13.15 19.14 -5.87
C GLU A 253 12.70 17.68 -5.71
N ALA A 254 12.71 17.17 -4.48
CA ALA A 254 12.22 15.82 -4.17
C ALA A 254 10.69 15.68 -4.35
N ILE A 255 9.91 16.70 -3.99
CA ILE A 255 8.46 16.72 -4.24
C ILE A 255 8.19 16.72 -5.73
N GLU A 256 8.89 17.57 -6.49
CA GLU A 256 8.72 17.73 -7.94
C GLU A 256 9.05 16.43 -8.68
N SER A 257 10.20 15.84 -8.38
CA SER A 257 10.71 14.62 -9.03
C SER A 257 10.10 13.31 -8.50
N GLY A 258 9.60 13.31 -7.27
CA GLY A 258 9.07 12.13 -6.58
C GLY A 258 7.55 11.99 -6.63
N VAL A 259 7.08 10.90 -6.01
CA VAL A 259 5.66 10.62 -5.81
C VAL A 259 5.23 11.05 -4.41
N VAL A 260 4.32 12.01 -4.35
CA VAL A 260 3.70 12.46 -3.09
C VAL A 260 2.53 11.55 -2.76
N LYS A 261 2.44 11.13 -1.49
CA LYS A 261 1.31 10.40 -0.93
C LYS A 261 0.83 11.06 0.35
N LEU A 262 -0.49 11.00 0.55
CA LEU A 262 -1.17 11.58 1.70
C LEU A 262 -1.69 10.43 2.57
N LEU A 263 -0.92 10.06 3.60
CA LEU A 263 -1.22 8.90 4.43
C LEU A 263 -2.09 9.33 5.60
N ILE A 264 -3.35 8.90 5.59
CA ILE A 264 -4.35 9.33 6.57
C ILE A 264 -4.23 8.51 7.85
N LYS A 265 -4.23 9.19 8.99
CA LYS A 265 -4.45 8.58 10.30
C LYS A 265 -5.92 8.20 10.43
N GLY A 266 -6.15 6.89 10.59
CA GLY A 266 -7.47 6.30 10.77
C GLY A 266 -8.08 6.64 12.12
#